data_AF-A0A497FQJ8-F1
#
_entry.id   AF-A0A497FQJ8-F1
#
_cell.length_a   1.000
_cell.length_b   1.000
_cell.length_c   1.000
_cell.angle_alpha   90.00
_cell.angle_beta   90.00
_cell.angle_gamma   90.00
#
_symmetry.space_group_name_H-M   'P 1'
#
loop_
_entity.id
_entity.type
_entity.pdbx_description
1 polymer ?
#
loop_
_entity_poly.entity_id
_entity_poly.type
_entity_poly.pdbx_seq_one_letter_code
_entity_poly.pdbx_strand_id
1 'polypeptide(L)'
;MKILLYFEHKGVRGVWVLAEIVKTFRGEDRVSYWHADARLYPFRVIFKPIFPKVKKRGLDVDMLDKVKPITREELSHYIPVFRTPGDRWSLFIFGETKTRGVTYPYEKFRRIWIEFETRNSSLPTVDRLTHDNLVDIIFKIGEMQGRFPEKEYPLEESRVDVVWRRIARGNPYIVFEVNLKGGDLYRDLVKLKHAFDLWNAIPVLVTTKDKIKQAQQWIQGSFHEIEEFFRVVSVEEIVTLYEKKKEFKEFERKLRLF
;
A
#
# COMPACT_ATOMS: atom_id res chain seq x y z
N MET A 1 10.30 11.08 2.18
CA MET A 1 10.40 9.94 3.11
C MET A 1 9.12 9.85 3.93
N LYS A 2 8.47 8.68 3.97
CA LYS A 2 7.22 8.47 4.72
C LYS A 2 7.49 8.14 6.19
N ILE A 3 6.60 8.57 7.07
CA ILE A 3 6.62 8.29 8.50
C ILE A 3 5.22 7.93 9.00
N LEU A 4 5.18 7.13 10.07
CA LEU A 4 3.98 6.82 10.83
C LEU A 4 4.12 7.45 12.20
N LEU A 5 3.14 8.26 12.63
CA LEU A 5 3.14 8.87 13.95
C LEU A 5 2.35 7.98 14.91
N TYR A 6 3.02 7.57 15.98
CA TYR A 6 2.45 6.81 17.07
C TYR A 6 2.29 7.70 18.30
N PHE A 7 1.10 7.70 18.88
CA PHE A 7 0.79 8.42 20.12
C PHE A 7 -0.54 7.90 20.71
N GLU A 8 -0.92 8.46 21.85
CA GLU A 8 -2.20 8.16 22.49
C GLU A 8 -3.26 9.21 22.10
N HIS A 9 -4.41 8.76 21.62
CA HIS A 9 -5.58 9.61 21.38
C HIS A 9 -6.82 8.91 21.93
N LYS A 10 -7.60 9.61 22.77
CA LYS A 10 -8.80 9.08 23.45
C LYS A 10 -8.59 7.71 24.13
N GLY A 11 -7.46 7.55 24.82
CA GLY A 11 -7.10 6.33 25.56
C GLY A 11 -6.61 5.17 24.67
N VAL A 12 -6.49 5.36 23.36
CA VAL A 12 -5.99 4.35 22.43
C VAL A 12 -4.59 4.72 21.97
N ARG A 13 -3.62 3.86 22.30
CA ARG A 13 -2.24 3.97 21.80
C ARG A 13 -2.10 3.26 20.47
N GLY A 14 -1.48 3.91 19.49
CA GLY A 14 -1.32 3.33 18.17
C GLY A 14 -0.75 4.30 17.15
N VAL A 15 -0.67 3.85 15.91
CA VAL A 15 -0.38 4.68 14.75
C VAL A 15 -1.67 5.40 14.32
N TRP A 16 -1.59 6.74 14.26
CA TRP A 16 -2.72 7.62 13.97
C TRP A 16 -2.54 8.48 12.72
N VAL A 17 -1.30 8.66 12.26
CA VAL A 17 -1.01 9.56 11.14
C VAL A 17 0.01 8.93 10.23
N LEU A 18 -0.27 9.00 8.93
CA LEU A 18 0.71 8.79 7.87
C LEU A 18 1.13 10.16 7.35
N ALA A 19 2.43 10.43 7.30
CA ALA A 19 2.96 11.70 6.84
C ALA A 19 4.22 11.54 5.98
N GLU A 20 4.59 12.60 5.28
CA GLU A 20 5.87 12.73 4.61
C GLU A 20 6.73 13.78 5.29
N ILE A 21 8.01 13.46 5.48
CA ILE A 21 8.99 14.43 5.95
C ILE A 21 9.22 15.46 4.86
N VAL A 22 9.04 16.73 5.24
CA VAL A 22 9.28 17.91 4.41
C VAL A 22 10.68 18.44 4.66
N LYS A 23 11.08 18.55 5.94
CA LYS A 23 12.36 19.14 6.33
C LYS A 23 12.83 18.59 7.67
N THR A 24 14.12 18.39 7.81
CA THR A 24 14.80 18.15 9.08
C THR A 24 15.74 19.32 9.36
N PHE A 25 15.80 19.82 10.59
CA PHE A 25 16.65 20.97 10.94
C PHE A 25 17.01 20.97 12.42
N ARG A 26 18.05 21.72 12.77
CA ARG A 26 18.39 22.03 14.15
C ARG A 26 17.75 23.37 14.53
N GLY A 27 17.04 23.43 15.65
CA GLY A 27 16.43 24.65 16.16
C GLY A 27 16.58 24.71 17.68
N GLU A 28 17.08 25.83 18.18
CA GLU A 28 17.32 26.06 19.61
C GLU A 28 16.29 27.02 20.22
N ASP A 29 15.47 27.65 19.37
CA ASP A 29 14.41 28.57 19.76
C ASP A 29 13.26 27.84 20.45
N ARG A 30 12.62 28.51 21.42
CA ARG A 30 11.45 27.96 22.12
C ARG A 30 10.29 27.70 21.15
N VAL A 31 9.74 26.49 21.19
CA VAL A 31 8.48 26.16 20.50
C VAL A 31 7.33 26.43 21.47
N SER A 32 6.49 27.40 21.15
CA SER A 32 5.46 27.93 22.07
C SER A 32 4.44 26.90 22.53
N TYR A 33 4.14 25.91 21.68
CA TYR A 33 3.15 24.86 21.94
C TYR A 33 3.74 23.58 22.54
N TRP A 34 5.03 23.55 22.90
CA TRP A 34 5.62 22.42 23.60
C TRP A 34 5.49 22.58 25.11
N HIS A 35 5.05 21.52 25.79
CA HIS A 35 5.01 21.49 27.25
C HIS A 35 6.39 21.34 27.89
N ALA A 36 7.36 20.74 27.18
CA ALA A 36 8.75 20.59 27.62
C ALA A 36 9.65 21.72 27.08
N ASP A 37 10.76 22.03 27.78
CA ASP A 37 11.74 23.02 27.31
C ASP A 37 12.31 22.59 25.94
N ALA A 38 12.03 23.39 24.90
CA ALA A 38 12.39 23.08 23.53
C ALA A 38 13.90 23.04 23.27
N ARG A 39 14.72 23.56 24.19
CA ARG A 39 16.19 23.47 24.15
C ARG A 39 16.70 22.05 24.36
N LEU A 40 15.89 21.18 24.97
CA LEU A 40 16.23 19.76 25.20
C LEU A 40 16.07 18.90 23.93
N TYR A 41 15.41 19.41 22.89
CA TYR A 41 15.16 18.67 21.64
C TYR A 41 15.54 19.53 20.42
N PRO A 42 16.85 19.71 20.17
CA PRO A 42 17.34 20.61 19.13
C PRO A 42 17.09 20.08 17.71
N PHE A 43 16.99 18.76 17.52
CA PHE A 43 16.71 18.16 16.22
C PHE A 43 15.21 18.06 15.98
N ARG A 44 14.73 18.73 14.94
CA ARG A 44 13.30 18.90 14.63
C ARG A 44 12.98 18.41 13.23
N VAL A 45 11.76 17.90 13.06
CA VAL A 45 11.24 17.39 11.81
C VAL A 45 9.93 18.10 11.49
N ILE A 46 9.84 18.66 10.28
CA ILE A 46 8.60 19.14 9.69
C ILE A 46 8.09 18.02 8.80
N PHE A 47 6.83 17.66 9.00
CA PHE A 47 6.13 16.69 8.17
C PHE A 47 4.83 17.27 7.65
N LYS A 48 4.35 16.69 6.54
CA LYS A 48 3.04 16.97 5.94
C LYS A 48 2.18 15.71 6.05
N PRO A 49 1.04 15.75 6.75
CA PRO A 49 0.14 14.60 6.79
C PRO A 49 -0.35 14.22 5.39
N ILE A 50 -0.25 12.93 5.07
CA ILE A 50 -0.92 12.29 3.94
C ILE A 50 -2.32 11.86 4.39
N PHE A 51 -2.40 11.25 5.59
CA PHE A 51 -3.65 10.85 6.22
C PHE A 51 -3.60 11.08 7.74
N PRO A 52 -4.64 11.68 8.36
CA PRO A 52 -5.86 12.20 7.72
C PRO A 52 -5.57 13.40 6.80
N LYS A 53 -6.37 13.56 5.74
CA LYS A 53 -6.17 14.63 4.74
C LYS A 53 -6.48 16.00 5.34
N VAL A 54 -5.46 16.80 5.58
CA VAL A 54 -5.62 18.13 6.16
C VAL A 54 -5.96 19.15 5.07
N LYS A 55 -7.07 19.90 5.25
CA LYS A 55 -7.51 20.95 4.32
C LYS A 55 -6.91 22.34 4.60
N LYS A 56 -6.47 22.61 5.84
CA LYS A 56 -5.87 23.89 6.29
C LYS A 56 -4.45 23.68 6.84
N ARG A 57 -3.81 24.69 7.44
CA ARG A 57 -2.53 24.50 8.15
C ARG A 57 -2.75 23.72 9.45
N GLY A 58 -2.04 22.60 9.61
CA GLY A 58 -1.96 21.86 10.87
C GLY A 58 -2.94 20.69 10.98
N LEU A 59 -2.54 19.65 11.71
CA LEU A 59 -3.37 18.50 12.02
C LEU A 59 -4.36 18.91 13.13
N ASP A 60 -5.65 18.92 12.83
CA ASP A 60 -6.69 19.14 13.82
C ASP A 60 -7.00 17.80 14.54
N VAL A 61 -7.04 17.83 15.87
CA VAL A 61 -7.20 16.65 16.73
C VAL A 61 -8.55 15.98 16.47
N ASP A 62 -9.59 16.75 16.14
CA ASP A 62 -10.93 16.22 15.84
C ASP A 62 -10.93 15.35 14.57
N MET A 63 -9.95 15.55 13.68
CA MET A 63 -9.80 14.70 12.49
C MET A 63 -9.36 13.28 12.84
N LEU A 64 -8.68 13.09 13.98
CA LEU A 64 -8.22 11.78 14.45
C LEU A 64 -9.37 10.88 14.87
N ASP A 65 -10.53 11.45 15.22
CA ASP A 65 -11.71 10.68 15.62
C ASP A 65 -12.27 9.80 14.51
N LYS A 66 -12.00 10.15 13.25
CA LYS A 66 -12.42 9.39 12.09
C LYS A 66 -11.34 8.40 11.62
N VAL A 67 -10.16 8.44 12.23
CA VAL A 67 -9.06 7.53 11.91
C VAL A 67 -9.30 6.21 12.63
N LYS A 68 -9.18 5.11 11.90
CA LYS A 68 -9.02 3.77 12.46
C LYS A 68 -7.53 3.54 12.71
N PRO A 69 -7.01 3.67 13.94
CA PRO A 69 -5.58 3.53 14.20
C PRO A 69 -5.14 2.08 14.00
N ILE A 70 -3.82 1.86 13.87
CA ILE A 70 -3.23 0.55 14.18
C ILE A 70 -2.82 0.59 15.64
N THR A 71 -3.51 -0.16 16.47
CA THR A 71 -3.33 -0.17 17.92
C THR A 71 -1.96 -0.73 18.31
N ARG A 72 -1.51 -0.40 19.51
CA ARG A 72 -0.28 -0.97 20.10
C ARG A 72 -0.30 -2.49 20.14
N GLU A 73 -1.45 -3.10 20.43
CA GLU A 73 -1.63 -4.55 20.44
C GLU A 73 -1.38 -5.15 19.05
N GLU A 74 -2.00 -4.59 18.00
CA GLU A 74 -1.75 -4.98 16.60
C GLU A 74 -0.27 -4.78 16.22
N LEU A 75 0.32 -3.63 16.55
CA LEU A 75 1.73 -3.35 16.26
C LEU A 75 2.69 -4.37 16.87
N SER A 76 2.35 -4.96 18.02
CA SER A 76 3.18 -5.94 18.72
C SER A 76 3.40 -7.26 17.94
N HIS A 77 2.59 -7.50 16.92
CA HIS A 77 2.69 -8.64 16.01
C HIS A 77 3.79 -8.40 14.96
N TYR A 78 3.91 -7.15 14.50
CA TYR A 78 4.93 -6.74 13.56
C TYR A 78 6.25 -6.37 14.26
N ILE A 79 6.16 -5.67 15.39
CA ILE A 79 7.24 -4.96 16.06
C ILE A 79 7.30 -5.41 17.54
N PRO A 80 8.19 -6.35 17.89
CA PRO A 80 8.19 -7.01 19.20
C PRO A 80 8.33 -6.09 20.41
N VAL A 81 8.93 -4.91 20.27
CA VAL A 81 9.11 -3.94 21.38
C VAL A 81 7.77 -3.52 21.99
N PHE A 82 6.67 -3.49 21.21
CA PHE A 82 5.34 -3.15 21.70
C PHE A 82 4.71 -4.24 22.58
N ARG A 83 5.35 -5.40 22.73
CA ARG A 83 4.93 -6.40 23.75
C ARG A 83 5.29 -5.94 25.15
N THR A 84 6.33 -5.11 25.29
CA THR A 84 6.78 -4.59 26.59
C THR A 84 5.83 -3.52 27.12
N PRO A 85 5.47 -3.49 28.42
CA PRO A 85 4.41 -2.62 28.94
C PRO A 85 4.61 -1.11 28.71
N GLY A 86 5.87 -0.66 28.56
CA GLY A 86 6.20 0.76 28.40
C GLY A 86 6.73 1.10 27.01
N ASP A 87 6.38 2.29 26.52
CA ASP A 87 6.89 2.84 25.27
C ASP A 87 8.25 3.54 25.53
N ARG A 88 9.30 2.74 25.78
CA ARG A 88 10.66 3.22 26.10
C ARG A 88 11.50 3.48 24.84
N TRP A 89 10.90 4.13 23.86
CA TRP A 89 11.51 4.39 22.56
C TRP A 89 10.99 5.73 22.02
N SER A 90 11.79 6.42 21.22
CA SER A 90 11.42 7.70 20.63
C SER A 90 11.35 7.66 19.10
N LEU A 91 12.08 6.75 18.45
CA LEU A 91 12.13 6.61 17.01
C LEU A 91 12.44 5.16 16.62
N PHE A 92 11.74 4.66 15.61
CA PHE A 92 12.13 3.45 14.90
C PHE A 92 12.55 3.80 13.48
N ILE A 93 13.73 3.34 13.10
CA ILE A 93 14.23 3.51 11.74
C ILE A 93 14.06 2.17 11.01
N PHE A 94 13.43 2.22 9.85
CA PHE A 94 13.17 1.04 9.03
C PHE A 94 14.01 1.09 7.76
N GLY A 95 14.71 0.00 7.46
CA GLY A 95 15.65 -0.03 6.34
C GLY A 95 16.33 -1.38 6.20
N GLU A 96 17.51 -1.37 5.60
CA GLU A 96 18.37 -2.56 5.56
C GLU A 96 18.97 -2.81 6.94
N THR A 97 18.79 -4.01 7.48
CA THR A 97 19.17 -4.34 8.87
C THR A 97 20.67 -4.27 9.14
N LYS A 98 21.52 -4.25 8.10
CA LYS A 98 22.97 -4.08 8.22
C LYS A 98 23.39 -2.61 8.36
N THR A 99 22.49 -1.68 8.06
CA THR A 99 22.77 -0.24 8.11
C THR A 99 22.71 0.26 9.54
N ARG A 100 23.76 0.99 9.98
CA ARG A 100 23.84 1.55 11.32
C ARG A 100 22.62 2.43 11.63
N GLY A 101 22.01 2.19 12.80
CA GLY A 101 20.85 2.97 13.27
C GLY A 101 19.50 2.43 12.80
N VAL A 102 19.45 1.48 11.85
CA VAL A 102 18.20 0.80 11.48
C VAL A 102 17.75 -0.12 12.61
N THR A 103 16.49 0.03 13.03
CA THR A 103 15.86 -0.78 14.08
C THR A 103 15.18 -2.03 13.51
N TYR A 104 14.52 -1.90 12.36
CA TYR A 104 13.71 -2.97 11.77
C TYR A 104 13.84 -3.02 10.24
N PRO A 105 13.59 -4.19 9.61
CA PRO A 105 13.51 -4.28 8.15
C PRO A 105 12.44 -3.35 7.56
N TYR A 106 12.73 -2.73 6.41
CA TYR A 106 11.78 -1.88 5.68
C TYR A 106 10.42 -2.56 5.42
N GLU A 107 10.42 -3.87 5.14
CA GLU A 107 9.18 -4.63 4.90
C GLU A 107 8.18 -4.55 6.05
N LYS A 108 8.65 -4.41 7.31
CA LYS A 108 7.76 -4.22 8.44
C LYS A 108 7.05 -2.87 8.40
N PHE A 109 7.78 -1.80 8.07
CA PHE A 109 7.20 -0.47 7.88
C PHE A 109 6.19 -0.47 6.74
N ARG A 110 6.56 -1.07 5.61
CA ARG A 110 5.72 -1.16 4.42
C ARG A 110 4.38 -1.84 4.74
N ARG A 111 4.40 -2.98 5.45
CA ARG A 111 3.18 -3.67 5.91
C ARG A 111 2.29 -2.81 6.81
N ILE A 112 2.86 -2.16 7.82
CA ILE A 112 2.11 -1.32 8.77
C ILE A 112 1.51 -0.11 8.04
N TRP A 113 2.28 0.55 7.18
CA TRP A 113 1.79 1.68 6.41
C TRP A 113 0.64 1.28 5.47
N ILE A 114 0.80 0.18 4.73
CA ILE A 114 -0.22 -0.28 3.78
C ILE A 114 -1.51 -0.69 4.52
N GLU A 115 -1.38 -1.35 5.67
CA GLU A 115 -2.51 -1.68 6.54
C GLU A 115 -3.23 -0.42 7.01
N PHE A 116 -2.47 0.58 7.48
CA PHE A 116 -3.03 1.85 7.98
C PHE A 116 -3.78 2.58 6.88
N GLU A 117 -3.18 2.69 5.70
CA GLU A 117 -3.81 3.34 4.55
C GLU A 117 -5.05 2.58 4.10
N THR A 118 -4.98 1.26 4.00
CA THR A 118 -6.09 0.39 3.57
C THR A 118 -7.33 0.55 4.43
N ARG A 119 -7.19 0.44 5.77
CA ARG A 119 -8.34 0.51 6.70
C ARG A 119 -8.98 1.89 6.74
N ASN A 120 -8.21 2.92 6.40
CA ASN A 120 -8.64 4.32 6.41
C ASN A 120 -9.03 4.87 5.02
N SER A 121 -8.72 4.15 3.94
CA SER A 121 -9.07 4.58 2.58
C SER A 121 -10.53 4.31 2.28
N SER A 122 -11.22 5.32 1.74
CA SER A 122 -12.46 5.16 1.00
C SER A 122 -12.13 4.97 -0.49
N LEU A 123 -12.70 3.95 -1.12
CA LEU A 123 -12.61 3.83 -2.57
C LEU A 123 -13.49 4.90 -3.23
N PRO A 124 -13.05 5.51 -4.35
CA PRO A 124 -13.96 6.19 -5.26
C PRO A 124 -15.03 5.23 -5.77
N THR A 125 -16.16 5.77 -6.23
CA THR A 125 -17.14 4.98 -6.96
C THR A 125 -16.51 4.39 -8.23
N VAL A 126 -16.97 3.22 -8.67
CA VAL A 126 -16.35 2.46 -9.77
C VAL A 126 -16.20 3.32 -11.04
N ASP A 127 -17.18 4.16 -11.35
CA ASP A 127 -17.21 5.08 -12.49
C ASP A 127 -16.14 6.19 -12.44
N ARG A 128 -15.54 6.43 -11.27
CA ARG A 128 -14.50 7.44 -11.04
C ARG A 128 -13.12 6.84 -10.81
N LEU A 129 -12.98 5.51 -10.89
CA LEU A 129 -11.68 4.86 -10.71
C LEU A 129 -10.78 5.16 -11.90
N THR A 130 -9.61 5.72 -11.60
CA THR A 130 -8.55 5.91 -12.58
C THR A 130 -7.69 4.65 -12.71
N HIS A 131 -6.85 4.60 -13.75
CA HIS A 131 -5.82 3.57 -13.91
C HIS A 131 -4.95 3.46 -12.64
N ASP A 132 -4.38 4.57 -12.18
CA ASP A 132 -3.57 4.61 -10.95
C ASP A 132 -4.31 4.06 -9.71
N ASN A 133 -5.62 4.33 -9.59
CA ASN A 133 -6.40 3.81 -8.47
C ASN A 133 -6.49 2.28 -8.54
N LEU A 134 -6.69 1.71 -9.72
CA LEU A 134 -6.76 0.26 -9.90
C LEU A 134 -5.41 -0.42 -9.70
N VAL A 135 -4.33 0.15 -10.23
CA VAL A 135 -2.96 -0.30 -9.98
C VAL A 135 -2.67 -0.33 -8.47
N ASP A 136 -3.08 0.71 -7.75
CA ASP A 136 -2.93 0.77 -6.28
C ASP A 136 -3.77 -0.29 -5.55
N ILE A 137 -5.02 -0.51 -5.99
CA ILE A 137 -5.89 -1.55 -5.43
C ILE A 137 -5.28 -2.93 -5.63
N ILE A 138 -4.86 -3.28 -6.86
CA ILE A 138 -4.26 -4.59 -7.19
C ILE A 138 -2.99 -4.81 -6.37
N PHE A 139 -2.15 -3.78 -6.24
CA PHE A 139 -0.97 -3.83 -5.38
C PHE A 139 -1.34 -4.11 -3.91
N LYS A 140 -2.34 -3.42 -3.35
CA LYS A 140 -2.79 -3.63 -1.97
C LYS A 140 -3.41 -5.02 -1.75
N ILE A 141 -4.17 -5.54 -2.72
CA ILE A 141 -4.67 -6.92 -2.68
C ILE A 141 -3.50 -7.90 -2.57
N GLY A 142 -2.42 -7.70 -3.33
CA GLY A 142 -1.22 -8.53 -3.26
C GLY A 142 -0.58 -8.54 -1.87
N GLU A 143 -0.47 -7.38 -1.24
CA GLU A 143 0.02 -7.24 0.13
C GLU A 143 -0.84 -7.97 1.15
N MET A 144 -2.16 -7.79 1.06
CA MET A 144 -3.12 -8.48 1.93
C MET A 144 -3.03 -10.01 1.81
N GLN A 145 -2.60 -10.52 0.66
CA GLN A 145 -2.34 -11.93 0.42
C GLN A 145 -0.94 -12.40 0.85
N GLY A 146 -0.12 -11.53 1.43
CA GLY A 146 1.26 -11.84 1.80
C GLY A 146 2.16 -12.12 0.58
N ARG A 147 1.81 -11.56 -0.59
CA ARG A 147 2.67 -11.59 -1.78
C ARG A 147 3.67 -10.44 -1.73
N PHE A 148 4.59 -10.42 -2.70
CA PHE A 148 5.54 -9.32 -2.90
C PHE A 148 5.17 -8.56 -4.18
N PRO A 149 4.13 -7.72 -4.16
CA PRO A 149 3.72 -6.92 -5.29
C PRO A 149 4.68 -5.75 -5.57
N GLU A 150 4.81 -5.41 -6.84
CA GLU A 150 5.56 -4.25 -7.32
C GLU A 150 4.80 -3.58 -8.47
N LYS A 151 4.82 -2.25 -8.50
CA LYS A 151 4.17 -1.45 -9.55
C LYS A 151 5.19 -1.07 -10.62
N GLU A 152 4.74 -0.85 -11.85
CA GLU A 152 5.60 -0.42 -12.96
C GLU A 152 6.83 -1.35 -13.10
N TYR A 153 6.60 -2.66 -13.07
CA TYR A 153 7.69 -3.62 -13.06
C TYR A 153 8.36 -3.68 -14.44
N PRO A 154 9.70 -3.65 -14.54
CA PRO A 154 10.37 -3.74 -15.83
C PRO A 154 10.06 -5.04 -16.57
N LEU A 155 9.75 -4.92 -17.86
CA LEU A 155 9.56 -6.01 -18.81
C LEU A 155 10.38 -5.66 -20.07
N GLU A 156 11.69 -5.88 -19.96
CA GLU A 156 12.71 -5.51 -20.95
C GLU A 156 12.59 -4.04 -21.39
N GLU A 157 12.16 -3.77 -22.63
CA GLU A 157 11.97 -2.43 -23.19
C GLU A 157 10.66 -1.75 -22.77
N SER A 158 9.85 -2.41 -21.95
CA SER A 158 8.55 -1.94 -21.49
C SER A 158 8.39 -2.10 -19.98
N ARG A 159 7.22 -1.71 -19.46
CA ARG A 159 6.86 -1.93 -18.05
C ARG A 159 5.43 -2.45 -17.98
N VAL A 160 5.21 -3.28 -16.95
CA VAL A 160 3.89 -3.80 -16.61
C VAL A 160 3.35 -3.15 -15.35
N ASP A 161 2.03 -2.95 -15.30
CA ASP A 161 1.39 -2.14 -14.27
C ASP A 161 1.63 -2.70 -12.86
N VAL A 162 1.36 -3.99 -12.64
CA VAL A 162 1.60 -4.67 -11.36
C VAL A 162 2.07 -6.10 -11.58
N VAL A 163 3.04 -6.53 -10.78
CA VAL A 163 3.42 -7.94 -10.67
C VAL A 163 3.24 -8.43 -9.26
N TRP A 164 2.91 -9.71 -9.08
CA TRP A 164 2.99 -10.39 -7.78
C TRP A 164 4.07 -11.47 -7.82
N ARG A 165 4.94 -11.48 -6.81
CA ARG A 165 5.92 -12.56 -6.57
C ARG A 165 5.54 -13.38 -5.34
N ARG A 166 5.93 -14.66 -5.33
CA ARG A 166 5.77 -15.55 -4.17
C ARG A 166 6.79 -15.26 -3.06
N ILE A 167 7.99 -14.87 -3.45
CA ILE A 167 9.11 -14.51 -2.57
C ILE A 167 9.76 -13.22 -3.07
N ALA A 168 10.43 -12.48 -2.19
CA ALA A 168 10.94 -11.13 -2.49
C ALA A 168 11.88 -11.06 -3.72
N ARG A 169 12.71 -12.08 -3.93
CA ARG A 169 13.70 -12.16 -5.03
C ARG A 169 13.32 -13.13 -6.15
N GLY A 170 12.08 -13.61 -6.17
CA GLY A 170 11.62 -14.57 -7.19
C GLY A 170 11.15 -13.87 -8.45
N ASN A 171 10.91 -14.64 -9.50
CA ASN A 171 10.23 -14.12 -10.69
C ASN A 171 8.75 -13.83 -10.38
N PRO A 172 8.12 -12.88 -11.10
CA PRO A 172 6.67 -12.72 -11.10
C PRO A 172 5.96 -14.04 -11.42
N TYR A 173 4.89 -14.35 -10.69
CA TYR A 173 4.03 -15.50 -10.99
C TYR A 173 2.63 -15.08 -11.43
N ILE A 174 2.26 -13.82 -11.21
CA ILE A 174 1.08 -13.17 -11.78
C ILE A 174 1.51 -11.78 -12.25
N VAL A 175 1.07 -11.39 -13.44
CA VAL A 175 1.29 -10.07 -14.01
C VAL A 175 -0.04 -9.47 -14.41
N PHE A 176 -0.23 -8.20 -14.07
CA PHE A 176 -1.45 -7.46 -14.31
C PHE A 176 -1.19 -6.29 -15.25
N GLU A 177 -2.11 -6.09 -16.20
CA GLU A 177 -2.27 -4.84 -16.95
C GLU A 177 -3.70 -4.33 -16.75
N VAL A 178 -3.85 -3.02 -16.58
CA VAL A 178 -5.13 -2.33 -16.39
C VAL A 178 -5.45 -1.57 -17.67
N ASN A 179 -6.41 -2.08 -18.46
CA ASN A 179 -6.83 -1.42 -19.69
C ASN A 179 -8.21 -0.76 -19.52
N LEU A 180 -8.23 0.57 -19.41
CA LEU A 180 -9.46 1.37 -19.35
C LEU A 180 -9.81 1.99 -20.72
N LYS A 181 -10.91 2.73 -20.79
CA LYS A 181 -11.35 3.42 -22.02
C LYS A 181 -10.24 4.35 -22.55
N GLY A 182 -9.94 4.24 -23.85
CA GLY A 182 -8.85 4.98 -24.50
C GLY A 182 -7.47 4.32 -24.43
N GLY A 183 -7.30 3.24 -23.66
CA GLY A 183 -6.08 2.43 -23.65
C GLY A 183 -5.99 1.48 -24.84
N ASP A 184 -4.75 1.13 -25.22
CA ASP A 184 -4.43 0.18 -26.29
C ASP A 184 -4.46 -1.25 -25.76
N LEU A 185 -5.63 -1.88 -25.91
CA LEU A 185 -5.89 -3.23 -25.42
C LEU A 185 -4.95 -4.27 -26.03
N TYR A 186 -4.61 -4.13 -27.32
CA TYR A 186 -3.74 -5.11 -27.98
C TYR A 186 -2.32 -5.04 -27.43
N ARG A 187 -1.79 -3.84 -27.25
CA ARG A 187 -0.47 -3.63 -26.65
C ARG A 187 -0.37 -4.24 -25.24
N ASP A 188 -1.39 -4.08 -24.42
CA ASP A 188 -1.40 -4.64 -23.06
C ASP A 188 -1.43 -6.18 -23.09
N LEU A 189 -2.20 -6.79 -24.01
CA LEU A 189 -2.19 -8.24 -24.21
C LEU A 189 -0.82 -8.77 -24.68
N VAL A 190 -0.12 -8.02 -25.55
CA VAL A 190 1.25 -8.37 -25.98
C VAL A 190 2.22 -8.36 -24.80
N LYS A 191 2.16 -7.34 -23.92
CA LYS A 191 2.99 -7.31 -22.71
C LYS A 191 2.70 -8.51 -21.79
N LEU A 192 1.42 -8.83 -21.60
CA LEU A 192 0.99 -9.97 -20.79
C LEU A 192 1.49 -11.30 -21.35
N LYS A 193 1.41 -11.49 -22.67
CA LYS A 193 2.00 -12.65 -23.36
C LYS A 193 3.51 -12.70 -23.11
N HIS A 194 4.20 -11.59 -23.30
CA HIS A 194 5.65 -11.54 -23.12
C HIS A 194 6.07 -11.88 -21.68
N ALA A 195 5.30 -11.42 -20.69
CA ALA A 195 5.53 -11.80 -19.29
C ALA A 195 5.28 -13.30 -19.02
N PHE A 196 4.31 -13.91 -19.71
CA PHE A 196 4.13 -15.36 -19.70
C PHE A 196 5.34 -16.08 -20.31
N ASP A 197 5.80 -15.66 -21.50
CA ASP A 197 6.93 -16.28 -22.19
C ASP A 197 8.23 -16.21 -21.35
N LEU A 198 8.47 -15.08 -20.66
CA LEU A 198 9.67 -14.88 -19.83
C LEU A 198 9.64 -15.59 -18.49
N TRP A 199 8.49 -15.61 -17.81
CA TRP A 199 8.42 -16.03 -16.39
C TRP A 199 7.44 -17.17 -16.13
N ASN A 200 6.71 -17.64 -17.15
CA ASN A 200 5.55 -18.51 -17.01
C ASN A 200 4.54 -17.95 -16.00
N ALA A 201 4.39 -16.62 -15.99
CA ALA A 201 3.50 -15.91 -15.09
C ALA A 201 2.07 -15.92 -15.60
N ILE A 202 1.08 -15.99 -14.71
CA ILE A 202 -0.34 -15.91 -15.07
C ILE A 202 -0.64 -14.49 -15.59
N PRO A 203 -1.04 -14.32 -16.86
CA PRO A 203 -1.37 -13.03 -17.41
C PRO A 203 -2.80 -12.63 -17.03
N VAL A 204 -2.94 -11.49 -16.36
CA VAL A 204 -4.25 -10.97 -15.90
C VAL A 204 -4.52 -9.61 -16.51
N LEU A 205 -5.52 -9.53 -17.37
CA LEU A 205 -6.04 -8.27 -17.87
C LEU A 205 -7.18 -7.80 -16.96
N VAL A 206 -7.04 -6.59 -16.42
CA VAL A 206 -8.13 -5.90 -15.72
C VAL A 206 -8.72 -4.85 -16.66
N THR A 207 -9.99 -4.96 -17.01
CA THR A 207 -10.61 -4.06 -17.99
C THR A 207 -12.07 -3.76 -17.70
N THR A 208 -12.68 -2.85 -18.46
CA THR A 208 -14.11 -2.53 -18.35
C THR A 208 -14.95 -3.62 -19.02
N LYS A 209 -16.17 -3.84 -18.55
CA LYS A 209 -17.04 -4.94 -19.04
C LYS A 209 -17.28 -4.90 -20.55
N ASP A 210 -17.38 -3.71 -21.14
CA ASP A 210 -17.56 -3.51 -22.58
C ASP A 210 -16.35 -3.98 -23.41
N LYS A 211 -15.15 -4.01 -22.81
CA LYS A 211 -13.91 -4.46 -23.46
C LYS A 211 -13.61 -5.94 -23.28
N ILE A 212 -14.26 -6.64 -22.35
CA ILE A 212 -13.99 -8.07 -22.07
C ILE A 212 -14.18 -8.93 -23.32
N LYS A 213 -15.27 -8.72 -24.07
CA LYS A 213 -15.54 -9.49 -25.28
C LYS A 213 -14.45 -9.27 -26.35
N GLN A 214 -14.01 -8.03 -26.50
CA GLN A 214 -12.93 -7.70 -27.43
C GLN A 214 -11.62 -8.37 -27.00
N ALA A 215 -11.28 -8.33 -25.71
CA ALA A 215 -10.09 -8.99 -25.19
C ALA A 215 -10.13 -10.51 -25.43
N GLN A 216 -11.26 -11.15 -25.17
CA GLN A 216 -11.46 -12.58 -25.40
C GLN A 216 -11.28 -12.96 -26.88
N GLN A 217 -11.78 -12.15 -27.82
CA GLN A 217 -11.57 -12.39 -29.25
C GLN A 217 -10.09 -12.35 -29.64
N TRP A 218 -9.33 -11.38 -29.12
CA TRP A 218 -7.89 -11.32 -29.34
C TRP A 218 -7.16 -12.51 -28.73
N ILE A 219 -7.54 -12.89 -27.50
CA ILE A 219 -6.94 -14.03 -26.80
C ILE A 219 -7.19 -15.33 -27.57
N GLN A 220 -8.42 -15.57 -28.03
CA GLN A 220 -8.80 -16.77 -28.79
C GLN A 220 -8.23 -16.82 -30.21
N GLY A 221 -7.87 -15.67 -30.78
CA GLY A 221 -7.26 -15.57 -32.09
C GLY A 221 -5.74 -15.49 -32.01
N SER A 222 -5.24 -14.29 -31.73
CA SER A 222 -3.83 -13.94 -31.79
C SER A 222 -2.97 -14.54 -30.67
N PHE A 223 -3.58 -14.99 -29.58
CA PHE A 223 -2.88 -15.54 -28.41
C PHE A 223 -3.42 -16.91 -27.96
N HIS A 224 -4.01 -17.67 -28.90
CA HIS A 224 -4.70 -18.93 -28.62
C HIS A 224 -3.79 -19.97 -27.95
N GLU A 225 -2.47 -19.89 -28.20
CA GLU A 225 -1.46 -20.75 -27.62
C GLU A 225 -1.35 -20.65 -26.09
N ILE A 226 -1.82 -19.54 -25.49
CA ILE A 226 -1.82 -19.33 -24.04
C ILE A 226 -3.21 -18.92 -23.50
N GLU A 227 -4.28 -19.16 -24.27
CA GLU A 227 -5.65 -18.79 -23.89
C GLU A 227 -6.02 -19.31 -22.49
N GLU A 228 -5.70 -20.57 -22.19
CA GLU A 228 -6.08 -21.20 -20.93
C GLU A 228 -5.42 -20.57 -19.69
N PHE A 229 -4.31 -19.85 -19.88
CA PHE A 229 -3.57 -19.17 -18.82
C PHE A 229 -4.09 -17.75 -18.59
N PHE A 230 -4.59 -17.08 -19.64
CA PHE A 230 -5.13 -15.74 -19.53
C PHE A 230 -6.31 -15.66 -18.55
N ARG A 231 -6.32 -14.59 -17.76
CA ARG A 231 -7.45 -14.22 -16.92
C ARG A 231 -7.88 -12.81 -17.31
N VAL A 232 -9.15 -12.66 -17.68
CA VAL A 232 -9.75 -11.35 -17.94
C VAL A 232 -10.74 -11.08 -16.81
N VAL A 233 -10.53 -9.98 -16.10
CA VAL A 233 -11.28 -9.61 -14.90
C VAL A 233 -11.81 -8.20 -15.06
N SER A 234 -13.06 -7.97 -14.65
CA SER A 234 -13.64 -6.63 -14.67
C SER A 234 -13.11 -5.74 -13.55
N VAL A 235 -13.16 -4.43 -13.76
CA VAL A 235 -12.91 -3.43 -12.71
C VAL A 235 -13.75 -3.70 -11.46
N GLU A 236 -15.04 -4.03 -11.64
CA GLU A 236 -15.96 -4.33 -10.55
C GLU A 236 -15.56 -5.55 -9.72
N GLU A 237 -15.04 -6.60 -10.37
CA GLU A 237 -14.56 -7.80 -9.67
C GLU A 237 -13.33 -7.50 -8.82
N ILE A 238 -12.40 -6.66 -9.32
CA ILE A 238 -11.23 -6.22 -8.55
C ILE A 238 -11.64 -5.38 -7.34
N VAL A 239 -12.57 -4.44 -7.52
CA VAL A 239 -13.11 -3.63 -6.41
C VAL A 239 -13.79 -4.51 -5.38
N THR A 240 -14.65 -5.43 -5.83
CA THR A 240 -15.36 -6.39 -4.96
C THR A 240 -14.37 -7.25 -4.17
N LEU A 241 -13.32 -7.76 -4.80
CA LEU A 241 -12.28 -8.54 -4.13
C LEU A 241 -11.58 -7.72 -3.05
N TYR A 242 -11.25 -6.46 -3.34
CA TYR A 242 -10.59 -5.58 -2.38
C TYR A 242 -11.49 -5.27 -1.18
N GLU A 243 -12.77 -4.96 -1.41
CA GLU A 243 -13.74 -4.70 -0.34
C GLU A 243 -13.92 -5.93 0.56
N LYS A 244 -14.14 -7.11 -0.03
CA LYS A 244 -14.26 -8.37 0.73
C LYS A 244 -13.00 -8.66 1.56
N LYS A 245 -11.81 -8.37 1.04
CA LYS A 245 -10.57 -8.53 1.81
C LYS A 245 -10.48 -7.55 2.98
N LYS A 246 -10.89 -6.30 2.79
CA LYS A 246 -10.97 -5.32 3.87
C LYS A 246 -11.94 -5.76 4.96
N GLU A 247 -13.13 -6.21 4.58
CA GLU A 247 -14.13 -6.72 5.53
C GLU A 247 -13.61 -7.92 6.32
N PHE A 248 -12.97 -8.87 5.62
CA PHE A 248 -12.36 -10.03 6.28
C PHE A 248 -11.27 -9.62 7.28
N LYS A 249 -10.39 -8.68 6.91
CA LYS A 249 -9.36 -8.12 7.82
C LYS A 249 -9.97 -7.41 9.02
N GLU A 250 -11.04 -6.65 8.83
CA GLU A 250 -11.74 -6.00 9.94
C GLU A 250 -12.39 -7.04 10.87
N PHE A 251 -12.87 -8.16 10.33
CA PHE A 251 -13.40 -9.28 11.11
C PHE A 251 -12.31 -10.02 11.89
N GLU A 252 -11.19 -10.33 11.25
CA GLU A 252 -9.98 -10.86 11.89
C GLU A 252 -9.54 -9.99 13.08
N ARG A 253 -9.51 -8.66 12.90
CA ARG A 253 -9.19 -7.71 14.00
C ARG A 253 -10.17 -7.78 15.15
N LYS A 254 -11.48 -7.87 14.87
CA LYS A 254 -12.51 -8.02 15.93
C LYS A 254 -12.28 -9.28 16.77
N LEU A 255 -11.83 -10.36 16.12
CA LEU A 255 -11.50 -11.62 16.77
C LEU A 255 -10.08 -11.66 17.37
N ARG A 256 -9.30 -10.58 17.22
CA ARG A 256 -7.87 -10.49 17.58
C ARG A 256 -7.00 -11.54 16.88
N LEU A 257 -7.34 -11.88 15.65
CA LEU A 257 -6.57 -12.73 14.75
C LEU A 257 -5.71 -11.83 13.87
N PHE A 258 -4.48 -11.54 14.28
CA PHE A 258 -3.56 -10.69 13.51
C PHE A 258 -2.12 -11.20 13.59
#